data_AF-A0A321LXH7-F1
#
_entry.id   AF-A0A321LXH7-F1
#
_cell.length_a   1.000
_cell.length_b   1.000
_cell.length_c   1.000
_cell.angle_alpha   90.00
_cell.angle_beta   90.00
_cell.angle_gamma   90.00
#
_symmetry.space_group_name_H-M   'P 1'
#
loop_
_entity.id
_entity.type
_entity.pdbx_description
1 polymer ?
#
loop_
_entity_poly.entity_id
_entity_poly.type
_entity_poly.pdbx_seq_one_letter_code
_entity_poly.pdbx_strand_id
1 'polypeptide(L)'
;MFNHTIKIATIGFLWLSLGLHAQTTHKTPQRPAPAPTSASNILERRYRVGETLNYVMKGVNEGRRYEATAKAVVKRNTEGSYFEEFTWTGLTMNGKNVPLPPEASNFFQDVSLALDYGMSIPDFGKVPMLVGPVLDLMTFYVDLQLAARQGTLGHPGDHAFVKVGGANSWADGRYVLEGEDSLDFDITLEKVNTAEHVAELLVKHVPPAQPGITVPVEWMRKRVADTPNNWMEVHKDDKGKYVAAVGKETFDVHIQVDLSDGKILSATMNNPVDTIERTCSDEYLMECDEAKPHHILRQIELTLQR
;
A
#
# COMPACT_ATOMS: atom_id res chain seq x y z
N MET A 1 -1.31 5.03 -38.36
CA MET A 1 -1.21 3.91 -37.40
C MET A 1 -0.10 4.23 -36.43
N PHE A 2 -0.42 4.88 -35.31
CA PHE A 2 0.55 5.14 -34.24
C PHE A 2 0.32 4.10 -33.14
N ASN A 3 1.12 3.05 -33.15
CA ASN A 3 1.23 2.13 -32.00
C ASN A 3 2.06 2.85 -30.94
N HIS A 4 1.39 3.63 -30.07
CA HIS A 4 1.99 4.00 -28.81
C HIS A 4 1.80 2.84 -27.84
N THR A 5 2.85 2.03 -27.69
CA THR A 5 2.98 1.11 -26.56
C THR A 5 2.95 1.95 -25.30
N ILE A 6 1.82 1.93 -24.58
CA ILE A 6 1.71 2.52 -23.26
C ILE A 6 2.65 1.71 -22.37
N LYS A 7 3.82 2.27 -22.06
CA LYS A 7 4.66 1.75 -20.97
C LYS A 7 3.85 1.93 -19.69
N ILE A 8 3.30 0.87 -19.13
CA ILE A 8 2.79 0.91 -17.77
C ILE A 8 4.04 0.69 -16.91
N ALA A 9 4.47 1.73 -16.19
CA ALA A 9 5.49 1.58 -15.17
C ALA A 9 4.75 0.95 -13.99
N THR A 10 4.81 -0.38 -13.90
CA THR A 10 4.24 -1.14 -12.80
C THR A 10 5.33 -1.26 -11.75
N ILE A 11 5.32 -0.38 -10.75
CA ILE A 11 6.14 -0.50 -9.54
C ILE A 11 5.16 -0.87 -8.43
N GLY A 12 5.38 -2.01 -7.77
CA GLY A 12 4.34 -2.73 -7.04
C GLY A 12 4.31 -2.50 -5.53
N PHE A 13 3.32 -3.14 -4.88
CA PHE A 13 2.92 -2.89 -3.49
C PHE A 13 2.35 -4.13 -2.78
N LEU A 14 2.68 -4.18 -1.48
CA LEU A 14 2.19 -4.94 -0.30
C LEU A 14 1.28 -6.17 -0.45
N TRP A 15 1.72 -7.27 0.19
CA TRP A 15 0.95 -8.46 0.53
C TRP A 15 1.10 -8.81 2.02
N LEU A 16 0.31 -8.20 2.92
CA LEU A 16 0.29 -8.58 4.34
C LEU A 16 -0.69 -9.74 4.58
N SER A 17 -0.18 -10.97 4.68
CA SER A 17 -0.92 -12.10 5.24
C SER A 17 -0.55 -12.28 6.72
N LEU A 18 -1.26 -11.58 7.62
CA LEU A 18 -1.15 -11.78 9.06
C LEU A 18 -1.92 -13.05 9.50
N GLY A 19 -1.30 -14.21 9.33
CA GLY A 19 -1.75 -15.47 9.92
C GLY A 19 -1.09 -15.72 11.27
N LEU A 20 -1.69 -15.31 12.39
CA LEU A 20 -1.22 -15.73 13.72
C LEU A 20 -1.69 -17.16 14.05
N HIS A 21 -0.74 -18.10 14.11
CA HIS A 21 -0.96 -19.40 14.75
C HIS A 21 -0.96 -19.22 16.28
N ALA A 22 -2.15 -19.27 16.89
CA ALA A 22 -2.27 -19.30 18.34
C ALA A 22 -1.90 -20.70 18.88
N GLN A 23 -0.79 -20.79 19.62
CA GLN A 23 -0.48 -21.96 20.44
C GLN A 23 -1.38 -21.96 21.68
N THR A 24 -2.26 -22.95 21.78
CA THR A 24 -3.13 -23.14 22.95
C THR A 24 -2.34 -23.81 24.08
N THR A 25 -2.12 -23.08 25.18
CA THR A 25 -1.80 -23.69 26.47
C THR A 25 -3.02 -23.60 27.38
N HIS A 26 -3.52 -24.76 27.81
CA HIS A 26 -4.64 -24.85 28.74
C HIS A 26 -4.21 -24.39 30.14
N LYS A 27 -4.78 -23.28 30.61
CA LYS A 27 -4.83 -22.92 32.04
C LYS A 27 -6.28 -22.82 32.51
N THR A 28 -6.50 -23.37 33.69
CA THR A 28 -7.77 -23.54 34.42
C THR A 28 -8.51 -22.20 34.63
N PRO A 29 -9.86 -22.17 34.61
CA PRO A 29 -10.61 -20.91 34.53
C PRO A 29 -10.68 -20.21 35.88
N GLN A 30 -10.12 -19.01 35.94
CA GLN A 30 -10.30 -18.04 37.02
C GLN A 30 -11.35 -17.03 36.55
N ARG A 31 -12.41 -16.82 37.36
CA ARG A 31 -13.53 -15.93 37.05
C ARG A 31 -13.01 -14.51 36.73
N PRO A 32 -13.22 -13.97 35.51
CA PRO A 32 -12.70 -12.65 35.18
C PRO A 32 -13.41 -11.58 36.00
N ALA A 33 -12.61 -10.67 36.57
CA ALA A 33 -13.11 -9.36 36.95
C ALA A 33 -13.73 -8.68 35.72
N PRO A 34 -14.75 -7.81 35.87
CA PRO A 34 -15.30 -7.06 34.75
C PRO A 34 -14.15 -6.34 34.04
N ALA A 35 -13.99 -6.62 32.75
CA ALA A 35 -12.98 -5.99 31.93
C ALA A 35 -13.18 -4.46 32.00
N PRO A 36 -12.11 -3.66 32.12
CA PRO A 36 -12.23 -2.23 31.93
C PRO A 36 -12.89 -2.00 30.57
N THR A 37 -13.93 -1.17 30.55
CA THR A 37 -14.62 -0.73 29.34
C THR A 37 -13.54 -0.33 28.33
N SER A 38 -13.37 -1.12 27.28
CA SER A 38 -12.39 -0.85 26.22
C SER A 38 -12.60 0.59 25.78
N ALA A 39 -11.60 1.45 25.98
CA ALA A 39 -11.62 2.79 25.41
C ALA A 39 -11.93 2.62 23.92
N SER A 40 -13.00 3.26 23.45
CA SER A 40 -13.46 3.14 22.07
C SER A 40 -12.30 3.52 21.15
N ASN A 41 -11.90 2.63 20.26
CA ASN A 41 -10.86 2.91 19.28
C ASN A 41 -11.32 4.07 18.39
N ILE A 42 -10.69 5.23 18.53
CA ILE A 42 -11.11 6.46 17.83
C ILE A 42 -10.87 6.39 16.31
N LEU A 43 -10.10 5.41 15.85
CA LEU A 43 -9.78 5.17 14.44
C LEU A 43 -10.70 4.10 13.82
N GLU A 44 -11.61 3.51 14.59
CA GLU A 44 -12.47 2.43 14.10
C GLU A 44 -13.55 2.95 13.15
N ARG A 45 -13.66 2.30 11.99
CA ARG A 45 -14.65 2.60 10.95
C ARG A 45 -16.05 2.11 11.36
N ARG A 46 -17.01 3.03 11.40
CA ARG A 46 -18.42 2.77 11.71
C ARG A 46 -19.25 2.65 10.43
N TYR A 47 -19.29 1.44 9.90
CA TYR A 47 -19.95 1.12 8.64
C TYR A 47 -21.47 1.27 8.66
N ARG A 48 -22.04 1.68 7.53
CA ARG A 48 -23.48 1.62 7.24
C ARG A 48 -23.70 0.99 5.87
N VAL A 49 -24.40 -0.14 5.78
CA VAL A 49 -24.69 -0.81 4.50
C VAL A 49 -25.41 0.15 3.55
N GLY A 50 -24.96 0.21 2.30
CA GLY A 50 -25.49 1.09 1.27
C GLY A 50 -24.95 2.52 1.30
N GLU A 51 -24.13 2.87 2.30
CA GLU A 51 -23.37 4.12 2.29
C GLU A 51 -22.46 4.19 1.07
N THR A 52 -22.38 5.37 0.46
CA THR A 52 -21.53 5.61 -0.70
C THR A 52 -20.32 6.47 -0.34
N LEU A 53 -19.21 6.21 -1.01
CA LEU A 53 -18.00 7.03 -0.95
C LEU A 53 -17.58 7.38 -2.37
N ASN A 54 -16.98 8.56 -2.55
CA ASN A 54 -16.41 8.97 -3.83
C ASN A 54 -15.01 9.53 -3.55
N TYR A 55 -13.97 8.91 -4.12
CA TYR A 55 -12.60 9.41 -3.99
C TYR A 55 -12.10 9.97 -5.32
N VAL A 56 -11.34 11.05 -5.21
CA VAL A 56 -10.43 11.52 -6.26
C VAL A 56 -9.02 11.27 -5.75
N MET A 57 -8.20 10.66 -6.59
CA MET A 57 -6.80 10.38 -6.31
C MET A 57 -5.93 11.05 -7.37
N LYS A 58 -4.85 11.70 -6.95
CA LYS A 58 -3.84 12.25 -7.83
C LYS A 58 -2.50 11.63 -7.48
N GLY A 59 -1.71 11.32 -8.50
CA GLY A 59 -0.40 10.73 -8.29
C GLY A 59 0.66 11.27 -9.23
N VAL A 60 1.90 11.25 -8.77
CA VAL A 60 3.10 11.40 -9.57
C VAL A 60 3.94 10.13 -9.34
N ASN A 61 4.31 9.43 -10.40
CA ASN A 61 5.22 8.30 -10.34
C ASN A 61 6.29 8.48 -11.42
N GLU A 62 7.54 8.71 -11.01
CA GLU A 62 8.67 8.96 -11.91
C GLU A 62 8.36 10.04 -12.98
N GLY A 63 7.77 11.14 -12.51
CA GLY A 63 7.35 12.27 -13.35
C GLY A 63 6.06 12.05 -14.16
N ARG A 64 5.50 10.84 -14.18
CA ARG A 64 4.20 10.55 -14.79
C ARG A 64 3.08 10.91 -13.84
N ARG A 65 2.18 11.78 -14.29
CA ARG A 65 1.05 12.24 -13.49
C ARG A 65 -0.19 11.44 -13.82
N TYR A 66 -0.97 11.12 -12.81
CA TYR A 66 -2.30 10.55 -13.02
C TYR A 66 -3.34 11.21 -12.11
N GLU A 67 -4.59 11.14 -12.54
CA GLU A 67 -5.75 11.42 -11.70
C GLU A 67 -6.75 10.28 -11.92
N ALA A 68 -7.24 9.68 -10.85
CA ALA A 68 -8.18 8.58 -10.89
C ALA A 68 -9.39 8.86 -9.99
N THR A 69 -10.55 8.39 -10.40
CA THR A 69 -11.80 8.54 -9.63
C THR A 69 -12.39 7.17 -9.33
N ALA A 70 -12.82 6.98 -8.09
CA ALA A 70 -13.43 5.75 -7.64
C ALA A 70 -14.69 6.04 -6.83
N LYS A 71 -15.68 5.17 -6.96
CA LYS A 71 -16.92 5.21 -6.16
C LYS A 71 -17.07 3.90 -5.43
N ALA A 72 -17.48 3.94 -4.17
CA ALA A 72 -17.79 2.75 -3.40
C ALA A 72 -19.22 2.71 -2.92
N VAL A 73 -19.66 1.48 -2.65
CA VAL A 73 -20.81 1.17 -1.80
C VAL A 73 -20.32 0.28 -0.66
N VAL A 74 -20.72 0.62 0.57
CA VAL A 74 -20.49 -0.22 1.74
C VAL A 74 -21.40 -1.46 1.66
N LYS A 75 -20.77 -2.63 1.75
CA LYS A 75 -21.41 -3.94 1.76
C LYS A 75 -21.04 -4.72 3.01
N ARG A 76 -21.71 -5.87 3.17
CA ARG A 76 -21.44 -6.85 4.22
C ARG A 76 -21.37 -8.22 3.57
N ASN A 77 -20.30 -8.97 3.83
CA ASN A 77 -20.13 -10.31 3.27
C ASN A 77 -20.99 -11.33 4.05
N THR A 78 -20.98 -12.59 3.61
CA THR A 78 -21.73 -13.68 4.26
C THR A 78 -21.21 -14.03 5.64
N GLU A 79 -19.95 -13.71 5.95
CA GLU A 79 -19.30 -13.91 7.25
C GLU A 79 -19.62 -12.78 8.24
N GLY A 80 -20.27 -11.71 7.76
CA GLY A 80 -20.72 -10.59 8.56
C GLY A 80 -19.73 -9.43 8.66
N SER A 81 -18.58 -9.50 7.98
CA SER A 81 -17.60 -8.42 7.92
C SER A 81 -18.03 -7.36 6.91
N TYR A 82 -17.78 -6.09 7.24
CA TYR A 82 -18.06 -4.95 6.37
C TYR A 82 -16.89 -4.69 5.43
N PHE A 83 -17.20 -4.17 4.25
CA PHE A 83 -16.21 -3.72 3.27
C PHE A 83 -16.79 -2.64 2.37
N GLU A 84 -15.92 -1.91 1.70
CA GLU A 84 -16.25 -0.92 0.68
C GLU A 84 -15.86 -1.49 -0.67
N GLU A 85 -16.85 -1.76 -1.52
CA GLU A 85 -16.64 -2.26 -2.88
C GLU A 85 -16.51 -1.05 -3.81
N PHE A 86 -15.30 -0.80 -4.31
CA PHE A 86 -14.98 0.29 -5.22
C PHE A 86 -15.12 -0.12 -6.69
N THR A 87 -15.67 0.79 -7.48
CA THR A 87 -15.59 0.79 -8.94
C THR A 87 -14.84 2.03 -9.41
N TRP A 88 -13.91 1.85 -10.34
CA TRP A 88 -13.13 2.94 -10.93
C TRP A 88 -13.89 3.57 -12.08
N THR A 89 -14.13 4.88 -12.01
CA THR A 89 -15.02 5.59 -12.93
C THR A 89 -14.31 6.52 -13.91
N GLY A 90 -13.01 6.77 -13.72
CA GLY A 90 -12.24 7.64 -14.59
C GLY A 90 -10.75 7.59 -14.30
N LEU A 91 -9.96 7.77 -15.35
CA LEU A 91 -8.51 7.81 -15.30
C LEU A 91 -7.99 8.85 -16.29
N THR A 92 -7.11 9.71 -15.82
CA THR A 92 -6.36 10.66 -16.64
C THR A 92 -4.88 10.39 -16.44
N MET A 93 -4.10 10.35 -17.52
CA MET A 93 -2.64 10.22 -17.49
C MET A 93 -2.02 11.43 -18.20
N ASN A 94 -1.14 12.16 -17.52
CA ASN A 94 -0.47 13.36 -18.03
C ASN A 94 -1.47 14.37 -18.65
N GLY A 95 -2.60 14.58 -17.97
CA GLY A 95 -3.67 15.48 -18.41
C GLY A 95 -4.53 14.97 -19.57
N LYS A 96 -4.32 13.74 -20.05
CA LYS A 96 -5.12 13.12 -21.11
C LYS A 96 -6.00 12.03 -20.53
N ASN A 97 -7.28 12.06 -20.88
CA ASN A 97 -8.22 11.01 -20.51
C ASN A 97 -7.75 9.65 -21.06
N VAL A 98 -7.75 8.63 -20.21
CA VAL A 98 -7.48 7.25 -20.57
C VAL A 98 -8.81 6.50 -20.50
N PRO A 99 -9.40 6.12 -21.64
CA PRO A 99 -10.65 5.38 -21.65
C PRO A 99 -10.50 4.07 -20.88
N LEU A 100 -11.40 3.85 -19.93
CA LEU A 100 -11.49 2.57 -19.24
C LEU A 100 -12.14 1.53 -20.18
N PRO A 101 -11.57 0.33 -20.31
CA PRO A 101 -12.15 -0.72 -21.15
C PRO A 101 -13.49 -1.19 -20.57
N PRO A 102 -14.39 -1.80 -21.36
CA PRO A 102 -15.67 -2.31 -20.86
C PRO A 102 -15.53 -3.23 -19.64
N GLU A 103 -14.45 -4.01 -19.58
CA GLU A 103 -14.10 -4.90 -18.47
C GLU A 103 -13.95 -4.17 -17.13
N ALA A 104 -13.56 -2.89 -17.14
CA ALA A 104 -13.44 -2.08 -15.92
C ALA A 104 -14.79 -1.90 -15.20
N SER A 105 -15.91 -2.01 -15.90
CA SER A 105 -17.25 -1.96 -15.28
C SER A 105 -17.56 -3.17 -14.38
N ASN A 106 -16.82 -4.28 -14.56
CA ASN A 106 -16.93 -5.48 -13.73
C ASN A 106 -15.68 -5.69 -12.86
N PHE A 107 -14.77 -4.70 -12.83
CA PHE A 107 -13.62 -4.72 -11.95
C PHE A 107 -14.01 -4.03 -10.64
N PHE A 108 -14.00 -4.82 -9.57
CA PHE A 108 -14.31 -4.36 -8.22
C PHE A 108 -13.08 -4.49 -7.35
N GLN A 109 -12.85 -3.47 -6.53
CA GLN A 109 -11.83 -3.48 -5.49
C GLN A 109 -12.51 -3.47 -4.14
N ASP A 110 -12.35 -4.54 -3.37
CA ASP A 110 -12.84 -4.61 -2.00
C ASP A 110 -11.74 -4.19 -1.03
N VAL A 111 -12.02 -3.18 -0.22
CA VAL A 111 -11.15 -2.74 0.89
C VAL A 111 -11.96 -2.59 2.16
N SER A 112 -11.30 -2.72 3.32
CA SER A 112 -11.96 -2.58 4.60
C SER A 112 -11.00 -2.10 5.69
N LEU A 113 -11.57 -1.33 6.61
CA LEU A 113 -11.00 -0.89 7.87
C LEU A 113 -11.58 -1.70 9.05
N ALA A 114 -12.48 -2.65 8.79
CA ALA A 114 -12.88 -3.63 9.80
C ALA A 114 -11.66 -4.48 10.18
N LEU A 115 -11.37 -4.60 11.48
CA LEU A 115 -10.09 -5.15 11.95
C LEU A 115 -9.91 -6.64 11.65
N ASP A 116 -10.99 -7.36 11.39
CA ASP A 116 -11.05 -8.78 11.06
C ASP A 116 -11.05 -9.06 9.55
N TYR A 117 -11.18 -8.03 8.71
CA TYR A 117 -11.23 -8.20 7.26
C TYR A 117 -9.83 -8.38 6.67
N GLY A 118 -9.63 -9.50 5.97
CA GLY A 118 -8.45 -9.76 5.15
C GLY A 118 -8.60 -9.12 3.77
N MET A 119 -7.71 -8.19 3.43
CA MET A 119 -7.69 -7.58 2.10
C MET A 119 -6.91 -8.46 1.12
N SER A 120 -7.34 -8.47 -0.15
CA SER A 120 -6.68 -9.18 -1.23
C SER A 120 -6.47 -8.27 -2.43
N ILE A 121 -5.33 -8.42 -3.10
CA ILE A 121 -5.07 -7.73 -4.37
C ILE A 121 -6.02 -8.30 -5.45
N PRO A 122 -6.75 -7.45 -6.19
CA PRO A 122 -7.61 -7.90 -7.27
C PRO A 122 -6.81 -8.30 -8.52
N ASP A 123 -7.41 -9.11 -9.40
CA ASP A 123 -6.80 -9.47 -10.68
C ASP A 123 -6.80 -8.28 -11.65
N PHE A 124 -5.60 -7.81 -12.00
CA PHE A 124 -5.40 -6.68 -12.91
C PHE A 124 -5.35 -7.04 -14.39
N GLY A 125 -5.40 -8.33 -14.76
CA GLY A 125 -5.11 -8.80 -16.12
C GLY A 125 -5.92 -8.09 -17.22
N LYS A 126 -7.13 -7.61 -16.89
CA LYS A 126 -8.03 -6.89 -17.81
C LYS A 126 -8.01 -5.36 -17.66
N VAL A 127 -7.45 -4.85 -16.58
CA VAL A 127 -7.38 -3.41 -16.27
C VAL A 127 -5.99 -2.98 -15.80
N PRO A 128 -4.92 -3.30 -16.56
CA PRO A 128 -3.55 -3.04 -16.09
C PRO A 128 -3.27 -1.53 -15.89
N MET A 129 -4.05 -0.64 -16.50
CA MET A 129 -3.95 0.81 -16.30
C MET A 129 -4.39 1.26 -14.89
N LEU A 130 -5.13 0.43 -14.15
CA LEU A 130 -5.62 0.74 -12.81
C LEU A 130 -4.72 0.20 -11.69
N VAL A 131 -3.64 -0.52 -12.00
CA VAL A 131 -2.74 -1.13 -10.99
C VAL A 131 -2.28 -0.09 -9.97
N GLY A 132 -1.71 1.03 -10.43
CA GLY A 132 -1.23 2.09 -9.54
C GLY A 132 -2.31 2.63 -8.60
N PRO A 133 -3.40 3.22 -9.14
CA PRO A 133 -4.48 3.76 -8.32
C PRO A 133 -5.13 2.76 -7.35
N VAL A 134 -5.31 1.50 -7.76
CA VAL A 134 -5.88 0.45 -6.91
C VAL A 134 -4.98 0.17 -5.71
N LEU A 135 -3.69 -0.03 -5.96
CA LEU A 135 -2.73 -0.34 -4.91
C LEU A 135 -2.47 0.87 -3.99
N ASP A 136 -2.55 2.09 -4.52
CA ASP A 136 -2.52 3.32 -3.74
C ASP A 136 -3.65 3.40 -2.73
N LEU A 137 -4.88 3.15 -3.19
CA LEU A 137 -6.04 3.16 -2.32
C LEU A 137 -5.90 2.09 -1.24
N MET A 138 -5.48 0.88 -1.63
CA MET A 138 -5.27 -0.22 -0.70
C MET A 138 -4.22 0.11 0.37
N THR A 139 -3.12 0.79 0.01
CA THR A 139 -2.07 1.21 0.96
C THR A 139 -2.66 2.07 2.08
N PHE A 140 -3.45 3.09 1.74
CA PHE A 140 -4.09 3.94 2.76
C PHE A 140 -5.04 3.17 3.68
N TYR A 141 -5.77 2.17 3.16
CA TYR A 141 -6.64 1.33 3.98
C TYR A 141 -5.85 0.37 4.88
N VAL A 142 -4.79 -0.24 4.36
CA VAL A 142 -3.90 -1.13 5.12
C VAL A 142 -3.24 -0.37 6.27
N ASP A 143 -2.73 0.82 6.01
CA ASP A 143 -2.05 1.65 7.01
C ASP A 143 -3.01 2.08 8.13
N LEU A 144 -4.22 2.53 7.78
CA LEU A 144 -5.22 2.89 8.78
C LEU A 144 -5.73 1.66 9.54
N GLN A 145 -5.98 0.53 8.88
CA GLN A 145 -6.38 -0.71 9.54
C GLN A 145 -5.28 -1.19 10.50
N LEU A 146 -4.00 -1.08 10.11
CA LEU A 146 -2.86 -1.44 10.93
C LEU A 146 -2.75 -0.54 12.17
N ALA A 147 -2.91 0.78 12.00
CA ALA A 147 -2.94 1.74 13.10
C ALA A 147 -4.09 1.45 14.07
N ALA A 148 -5.31 1.24 13.55
CA ALA A 148 -6.47 0.92 14.35
C ALA A 148 -6.29 -0.41 15.12
N ARG A 149 -5.66 -1.44 14.53
CA ARG A 149 -5.37 -2.72 15.21
C ARG A 149 -4.46 -2.58 16.43
N GLN A 150 -3.66 -1.51 16.53
CA GLN A 150 -2.80 -1.32 17.70
C GLN A 150 -3.62 -1.07 18.97
N GLY A 151 -4.79 -0.43 18.86
CA GLY A 151 -5.70 -0.17 19.97
C GLY A 151 -5.17 0.80 21.04
N THR A 152 -3.95 1.31 20.90
CA THR A 152 -3.28 2.22 21.85
C THR A 152 -3.23 3.68 21.40
N LEU A 153 -3.67 3.98 20.17
CA LEU A 153 -3.62 5.33 19.57
C LEU A 153 -4.90 6.11 19.91
N GLY A 154 -4.94 6.74 21.09
CA GLY A 154 -6.11 7.49 21.59
C GLY A 154 -5.89 8.99 21.76
N HIS A 155 -4.63 9.42 21.89
CA HIS A 155 -4.24 10.80 22.19
C HIS A 155 -3.14 11.28 21.23
N PRO A 156 -3.07 12.59 20.95
CA PRO A 156 -1.95 13.16 20.19
C PRO A 156 -0.59 12.80 20.81
N GLY A 157 0.32 12.33 19.97
CA GLY A 157 1.64 11.83 20.36
C GLY A 157 1.69 10.35 20.74
N ASP A 158 0.55 9.66 20.82
CA ASP A 158 0.55 8.21 20.97
C ASP A 158 1.26 7.56 19.79
N HIS A 159 2.03 6.53 20.09
CA HIS A 159 2.98 5.90 19.18
C HIS A 159 2.86 4.38 19.22
N ALA A 160 3.05 3.73 18.08
CA ALA A 160 3.18 2.29 17.97
C ALA A 160 4.21 1.91 16.92
N PHE A 161 5.04 0.91 17.22
CA PHE A 161 5.99 0.33 16.27
C PHE A 161 5.59 -1.11 15.96
N VAL A 162 5.35 -1.42 14.70
CA VAL A 162 4.97 -2.76 14.24
C VAL A 162 6.14 -3.38 13.48
N LYS A 163 6.67 -4.47 14.05
CA LYS A 163 7.69 -5.29 13.38
C LYS A 163 7.02 -6.30 12.48
N VAL A 164 7.29 -6.20 11.18
CA VAL A 164 6.86 -7.20 10.19
C VAL A 164 8.10 -7.83 9.58
N GLY A 165 8.96 -7.04 8.94
CA GLY A 165 10.29 -7.45 8.49
C GLY A 165 10.37 -8.59 7.47
N GLY A 166 9.23 -9.18 7.09
CA GLY A 166 9.15 -10.18 6.02
C GLY A 166 9.29 -9.54 4.64
N ALA A 167 9.61 -10.34 3.63
CA ALA A 167 9.50 -9.92 2.24
C ALA A 167 8.03 -9.90 1.82
N ASN A 168 7.61 -8.85 1.11
CA ASN A 168 6.38 -8.86 0.34
C ASN A 168 6.73 -8.80 -1.14
N SER A 169 6.11 -9.66 -1.93
CA SER A 169 6.31 -9.66 -3.38
C SER A 169 5.18 -8.93 -4.12
N TRP A 170 5.55 -8.17 -5.14
CA TRP A 170 4.63 -7.57 -6.12
C TRP A 170 4.94 -7.98 -7.57
N ALA A 171 5.79 -8.98 -7.76
CA ALA A 171 6.08 -9.49 -9.08
C ALA A 171 4.80 -9.98 -9.75
N ASP A 172 4.51 -9.48 -10.95
CA ASP A 172 3.38 -9.92 -11.76
C ASP A 172 3.75 -11.08 -12.71
N GLY A 173 5.04 -11.46 -12.72
CA GLY A 173 5.62 -12.51 -13.55
C GLY A 173 5.65 -12.17 -15.04
N ARG A 174 5.26 -10.96 -15.43
CA ARG A 174 5.14 -10.52 -16.83
C ARG A 174 5.99 -9.30 -17.12
N TYR A 175 5.77 -8.22 -16.39
CA TYR A 175 6.53 -6.98 -16.48
C TYR A 175 7.60 -6.96 -15.39
N VAL A 176 7.19 -7.17 -14.15
CA VAL A 176 8.09 -7.34 -13.01
C VAL A 176 8.27 -8.82 -12.75
N LEU A 177 9.48 -9.32 -13.01
CA LEU A 177 9.84 -10.73 -12.87
C LEU A 177 10.09 -11.09 -11.41
N GLU A 178 10.82 -10.21 -10.72
CA GLU A 178 11.08 -10.28 -9.29
C GLU A 178 10.88 -8.87 -8.74
N GLY A 179 10.22 -8.77 -7.60
CA GLY A 179 9.92 -7.49 -6.97
C GLY A 179 9.59 -7.77 -5.52
N GLU A 180 10.44 -7.29 -4.62
CA GLU A 180 10.30 -7.52 -3.18
C GLU A 180 10.69 -6.30 -2.35
N ASP A 181 9.88 -6.03 -1.32
CA ASP A 181 10.14 -5.03 -0.29
C ASP A 181 10.10 -5.71 1.07
N SER A 182 10.62 -5.01 2.06
CA SER A 182 10.50 -5.41 3.44
C SER A 182 10.45 -4.17 4.31
N LEU A 183 9.40 -4.05 5.11
CA LEU A 183 9.08 -2.82 5.84
C LEU A 183 8.66 -3.17 7.27
N ASP A 184 9.08 -2.32 8.20
CA ASP A 184 8.46 -2.16 9.52
C ASP A 184 7.65 -0.86 9.51
N PHE A 185 6.77 -0.68 10.50
CA PHE A 185 5.88 0.48 10.55
C PHE A 185 6.07 1.25 11.86
N ASP A 186 6.29 2.56 11.73
CA ASP A 186 6.34 3.51 12.83
C ASP A 186 5.12 4.43 12.71
N ILE A 187 4.16 4.25 13.62
CA ILE A 187 2.84 4.88 13.56
C ILE A 187 2.72 5.89 14.68
N THR A 188 2.33 7.11 14.33
CA THR A 188 2.06 8.20 15.29
C THR A 188 0.68 8.78 15.05
N LEU A 189 -0.11 8.91 16.11
CA LEU A 189 -1.32 9.75 16.09
C LEU A 189 -0.88 11.20 16.34
N GLU A 190 -0.72 12.00 15.28
CA GLU A 190 -0.14 13.34 15.38
C GLU A 190 -1.10 14.33 16.05
N LYS A 191 -2.40 14.24 15.73
CA LYS A 191 -3.40 15.21 16.20
C LYS A 191 -4.79 14.61 16.32
N VAL A 192 -5.56 15.15 17.25
CA VAL A 192 -7.00 14.89 17.43
C VAL A 192 -7.68 16.24 17.60
N ASN A 193 -8.47 16.64 16.61
CA ASN A 193 -9.29 17.84 16.64
C ASN A 193 -10.77 17.47 16.82
N THR A 194 -11.26 17.52 18.06
CA THR A 194 -12.65 17.19 18.37
C THR A 194 -13.66 18.22 17.86
N ALA A 195 -13.23 19.46 17.61
CA ALA A 195 -14.12 20.51 17.08
C ALA A 195 -14.39 20.33 15.58
N GLU A 196 -13.40 19.84 14.84
CA GLU A 196 -13.51 19.53 13.40
C GLU A 196 -13.89 18.07 13.16
N HIS A 197 -13.92 17.24 14.21
CA HIS A 197 -14.09 15.79 14.14
C HIS A 197 -13.03 15.10 13.26
N VAL A 198 -11.77 15.49 13.39
CA VAL A 198 -10.66 14.93 12.59
C VAL A 198 -9.54 14.41 13.48
N ALA A 199 -9.01 13.23 13.17
CA ALA A 199 -7.71 12.76 13.62
C ALA A 199 -6.70 12.78 12.46
N GLU A 200 -5.44 13.05 12.77
CA GLU A 200 -4.33 13.05 11.81
C GLU A 200 -3.31 12.00 12.25
N LEU A 201 -3.02 11.06 11.35
CA LEU A 201 -2.06 9.97 11.54
C LEU A 201 -0.87 10.14 10.61
N LEU A 202 0.30 9.78 11.10
CA LEU A 202 1.49 9.54 10.30
C LEU A 202 1.88 8.06 10.44
N VAL A 203 1.93 7.36 9.31
CA VAL A 203 2.45 6.00 9.20
C VAL A 203 3.73 6.06 8.39
N LYS A 204 4.85 5.79 9.03
CA LYS A 204 6.14 5.66 8.36
C LYS A 204 6.43 4.21 8.09
N HIS A 205 6.71 3.88 6.84
CA HIS A 205 7.24 2.60 6.44
C HIS A 205 8.76 2.71 6.42
N VAL A 206 9.43 1.91 7.26
CA VAL A 206 10.86 2.03 7.51
C VAL A 206 11.59 0.72 7.21
N PRO A 207 12.84 0.78 6.69
CA PRO A 207 13.66 -0.41 6.52
C PRO A 207 13.84 -1.16 7.85
N PRO A 208 13.51 -2.46 7.90
CA PRO A 208 13.81 -3.30 9.06
C PRO A 208 15.32 -3.39 9.29
N ALA A 209 15.72 -3.67 10.53
CA ALA A 209 17.13 -3.92 10.82
C ALA A 209 17.69 -5.16 10.08
N GLN A 210 16.81 -6.12 9.76
CA GLN A 210 17.09 -7.31 8.97
C GLN A 210 15.96 -7.50 7.95
N PRO A 211 16.03 -6.85 6.78
CA PRO A 211 15.03 -7.00 5.73
C PRO A 211 14.93 -8.44 5.25
N GLY A 212 13.70 -8.89 5.00
CA GLY A 212 13.40 -10.24 4.55
C GLY A 212 13.60 -10.48 3.05
N ILE A 213 13.98 -9.46 2.27
CA ILE A 213 14.08 -9.57 0.80
C ILE A 213 15.11 -10.60 0.35
N THR A 214 14.81 -11.26 -0.76
CA THR A 214 15.65 -12.23 -1.43
C THR A 214 16.50 -11.52 -2.47
N VAL A 215 17.79 -11.37 -2.19
CA VAL A 215 18.73 -10.75 -3.13
C VAL A 215 19.45 -11.84 -3.95
N PRO A 216 19.22 -11.92 -5.28
CA PRO A 216 19.65 -13.05 -6.10
C PRO A 216 21.16 -13.06 -6.40
N VAL A 217 21.83 -11.89 -6.41
CA VAL A 217 23.24 -11.76 -6.82
C VAL A 217 24.06 -10.88 -5.87
N GLU A 218 25.37 -11.18 -5.78
CA GLU A 218 26.27 -10.56 -4.79
C GLU A 218 26.35 -9.04 -4.90
N TRP A 219 26.36 -8.49 -6.12
CA TRP A 219 26.47 -7.04 -6.31
C TRP A 219 25.26 -6.28 -5.73
N MET A 220 24.09 -6.93 -5.63
CA MET A 220 22.88 -6.34 -5.05
C MET A 220 22.88 -6.39 -3.51
N ARG A 221 23.75 -7.20 -2.88
CA ARG A 221 23.82 -7.30 -1.40
C ARG A 221 24.48 -6.09 -0.75
N LYS A 222 25.28 -5.35 -1.51
CA LYS A 222 25.94 -4.14 -1.01
C LYS A 222 24.88 -3.07 -0.72
N ARG A 223 24.88 -2.54 0.50
CA ARG A 223 23.99 -1.45 0.90
C ARG A 223 24.16 -0.25 -0.02
N VAL A 224 23.04 0.26 -0.52
CA VAL A 224 23.01 1.47 -1.36
C VAL A 224 23.02 2.73 -0.50
N ALA A 225 22.38 2.67 0.66
CA ALA A 225 22.21 3.81 1.56
C ALA A 225 22.71 3.48 2.98
N ASP A 226 22.26 4.27 3.96
CA ASP A 226 22.58 4.16 5.38
C ASP A 226 21.95 2.94 6.09
N THR A 227 20.96 2.31 5.46
CA THR A 227 20.24 1.11 5.95
C THR A 227 20.50 -0.10 5.06
N PRO A 228 20.25 -1.34 5.53
CA PRO A 228 20.22 -2.51 4.65
C PRO A 228 19.24 -2.30 3.50
N ASN A 229 19.54 -2.85 2.32
CA ASN A 229 18.60 -2.80 1.20
C ASN A 229 17.33 -3.55 1.60
N ASN A 230 16.20 -2.89 1.43
CA ASN A 230 14.89 -3.40 1.78
C ASN A 230 13.91 -3.37 0.61
N TRP A 231 14.41 -3.06 -0.60
CA TRP A 231 13.66 -3.06 -1.85
C TRP A 231 14.53 -3.60 -2.97
N MET A 232 13.93 -4.36 -3.88
CA MET A 232 14.54 -4.77 -5.14
C MET A 232 13.49 -4.97 -6.23
N GLU A 233 13.91 -4.79 -7.48
CA GLU A 233 13.10 -5.11 -8.65
C GLU A 233 13.97 -5.67 -9.79
N VAL A 234 13.42 -6.63 -10.53
CA VAL A 234 13.93 -7.11 -11.81
C VAL A 234 12.79 -7.09 -12.82
N HIS A 235 12.97 -6.34 -13.91
CA HIS A 235 12.02 -6.29 -15.02
C HIS A 235 12.73 -6.44 -16.37
N LYS A 236 11.96 -6.58 -17.45
CA LYS A 236 12.50 -6.53 -18.82
C LYS A 236 12.28 -5.17 -19.46
N ASP A 237 13.32 -4.60 -20.05
CA ASP A 237 13.18 -3.42 -20.89
C ASP A 237 12.56 -3.76 -22.26
N ASP A 238 12.29 -2.74 -23.07
CA ASP A 238 11.70 -2.91 -24.42
C ASP A 238 12.60 -3.71 -25.38
N LYS A 239 13.89 -3.87 -25.06
CA LYS A 239 14.87 -4.64 -25.84
C LYS A 239 15.00 -6.08 -25.32
N GLY A 240 14.22 -6.45 -24.30
CA GLY A 240 14.25 -7.75 -23.65
C GLY A 240 15.47 -7.97 -22.76
N LYS A 241 16.21 -6.92 -22.41
CA LYS A 241 17.29 -6.97 -21.41
C LYS A 241 16.70 -6.93 -20.01
N TYR A 242 17.42 -7.51 -19.05
CA TYR A 242 17.00 -7.52 -17.65
C TYR A 242 17.48 -6.23 -16.99
N VAL A 243 16.58 -5.46 -16.40
CA VAL A 243 16.91 -4.30 -15.60
C VAL A 243 16.73 -4.69 -14.15
N ALA A 244 17.81 -4.67 -13.38
CA ALA A 244 17.80 -5.03 -11.97
C ALA A 244 18.16 -3.81 -11.14
N ALA A 245 17.34 -3.53 -10.14
CA ALA A 245 17.54 -2.45 -9.19
C ALA A 245 17.41 -2.97 -7.75
N VAL A 246 18.18 -2.36 -6.85
CA VAL A 246 18.15 -2.67 -5.42
C VAL A 246 18.41 -1.39 -4.65
N GLY A 247 17.82 -1.25 -3.47
CA GLY A 247 18.06 -0.05 -2.67
C GLY A 247 17.29 0.04 -1.37
N LYS A 248 17.15 1.29 -0.94
CA LYS A 248 16.41 1.70 0.25
C LYS A 248 15.08 2.29 -0.17
N GLU A 249 14.01 1.74 0.35
CA GLU A 249 12.67 2.30 0.25
C GLU A 249 12.18 2.79 1.62
N THR A 250 11.56 3.95 1.62
CA THR A 250 10.89 4.55 2.78
C THR A 250 9.61 5.22 2.33
N PHE A 251 8.58 5.21 3.17
CA PHE A 251 7.32 5.88 2.87
C PHE A 251 6.85 6.67 4.07
N ASP A 252 6.37 7.88 3.82
CA ASP A 252 5.59 8.63 4.79
C ASP A 252 4.15 8.73 4.27
N VAL A 253 3.21 8.21 5.06
CA VAL A 253 1.77 8.26 4.76
C VAL A 253 1.07 9.10 5.82
N HIS A 254 0.46 10.21 5.41
CA HIS A 254 -0.39 11.01 6.28
C HIS A 254 -1.85 10.71 5.99
N ILE A 255 -2.65 10.43 7.02
CA ILE A 255 -4.08 10.10 6.87
C ILE A 255 -4.91 11.00 7.78
N GLN A 256 -5.91 11.67 7.20
CA GLN A 256 -6.94 12.36 7.95
C GLN A 256 -8.17 11.47 8.07
N VAL A 257 -8.62 11.23 9.30
CA VAL A 257 -9.73 10.33 9.62
C VAL A 257 -10.86 11.11 10.26
N ASP A 258 -12.09 10.85 9.82
CA ASP A 258 -13.30 11.39 10.43
C ASP A 258 -13.55 10.69 11.78
N LEU A 259 -13.56 11.43 12.88
CA LEU A 259 -13.79 10.88 14.23
C LEU A 259 -15.24 10.44 14.48
N SER A 260 -16.18 10.86 13.63
CA SER A 260 -17.59 10.49 13.78
C SER A 260 -17.88 9.08 13.29
N ASP A 261 -17.21 8.65 12.21
CA ASP A 261 -17.47 7.38 11.54
C ASP A 261 -16.24 6.62 11.01
N GLY A 262 -15.03 7.12 11.21
CA GLY A 262 -13.76 6.48 10.88
C GLY A 262 -13.40 6.44 9.40
N LYS A 263 -14.04 7.25 8.54
CA LYS A 263 -13.66 7.34 7.12
C LYS A 263 -12.32 8.03 6.92
N ILE A 264 -11.61 7.66 5.86
CA ILE A 264 -10.49 8.46 5.34
C ILE A 264 -11.08 9.70 4.66
N LEU A 265 -10.82 10.88 5.21
CA LEU A 265 -11.20 12.16 4.62
C LEU A 265 -10.22 12.55 3.52
N SER A 266 -8.94 12.42 3.82
CA SER A 266 -7.85 12.61 2.88
C SER A 266 -6.65 11.77 3.29
N ALA A 267 -5.77 11.49 2.34
CA ALA A 267 -4.47 10.90 2.63
C ALA A 267 -3.41 11.40 1.65
N THR A 268 -2.15 11.44 2.08
CA THR A 268 -1.00 11.67 1.21
C THR A 268 0.05 10.59 1.42
N MET A 269 0.81 10.30 0.38
CA MET A 269 1.96 9.41 0.45
C MET A 269 3.15 10.04 -0.24
N ASN A 270 4.31 9.96 0.39
CA ASN A 270 5.60 10.28 -0.21
C ASN A 270 6.51 9.05 -0.10
N ASN A 271 6.77 8.39 -1.21
CA ASN A 271 7.61 7.20 -1.32
C ASN A 271 8.87 7.48 -2.17
N PRO A 272 9.97 7.92 -1.55
CA PRO A 272 11.28 7.89 -2.18
C PRO A 272 11.93 6.50 -2.09
N VAL A 273 12.52 6.07 -3.21
CA VAL A 273 13.37 4.89 -3.29
C VAL A 273 14.75 5.29 -3.82
N ASP A 274 15.77 5.12 -3.00
CA ASP A 274 17.17 5.35 -3.38
C ASP A 274 17.80 4.02 -3.80
N THR A 275 18.06 3.88 -5.11
CA THR A 275 18.50 2.62 -5.69
C THR A 275 19.79 2.77 -6.49
N ILE A 276 20.43 1.63 -6.74
CA ILE A 276 21.32 1.45 -7.88
C ILE A 276 20.64 0.52 -8.88
N GLU A 277 20.81 0.80 -10.16
CA GLU A 277 20.29 0.01 -11.27
C GLU A 277 21.43 -0.52 -12.14
N ARG A 278 21.26 -1.72 -12.69
CA ARG A 278 22.05 -2.26 -13.79
C ARG A 278 21.16 -2.86 -14.87
N THR A 279 21.59 -2.74 -16.12
CA THR A 279 21.05 -3.49 -17.24
C THR A 279 21.92 -4.70 -17.53
N CYS A 280 21.32 -5.87 -17.52
CA CYS A 280 21.95 -7.17 -17.67
C CYS A 280 21.52 -7.87 -18.96
N SER A 281 22.47 -8.64 -19.47
CA SER A 281 22.41 -9.41 -20.70
C SER A 281 21.71 -10.76 -20.50
N ASP A 282 21.76 -11.30 -19.28
CA ASP A 282 21.28 -12.62 -18.86
C ASP A 282 20.29 -12.54 -17.70
N GLU A 283 19.50 -13.61 -17.53
CA GLU A 283 18.48 -13.72 -16.46
C GLU A 283 19.06 -13.93 -15.06
N TYR A 284 20.32 -14.38 -14.96
CA TYR A 284 21.01 -14.60 -13.68
C TYR A 284 21.66 -13.33 -13.15
N LEU A 285 21.55 -12.20 -13.87
CA LEU A 285 22.08 -10.89 -13.49
C LEU A 285 23.60 -10.88 -13.28
N MET A 286 24.33 -11.68 -14.08
CA MET A 286 25.79 -11.85 -13.98
C MET A 286 26.55 -11.00 -15.00
N GLU A 287 25.98 -10.75 -16.18
CA GLU A 287 26.55 -9.96 -17.26
C GLU A 287 25.85 -8.60 -17.36
N CYS A 288 26.21 -7.71 -16.45
CA CYS A 288 25.58 -6.39 -16.35
C CYS A 288 26.53 -5.25 -16.69
N ASP A 289 25.96 -4.10 -17.08
CA ASP A 289 26.68 -2.85 -17.18
C ASP A 289 27.08 -2.28 -15.81
N GLU A 290 27.71 -1.10 -15.83
CA GLU A 290 28.05 -0.39 -14.60
C GLU A 290 26.80 0.05 -13.84
N ALA A 291 26.84 -0.09 -12.52
CA ALA A 291 25.77 0.39 -11.63
C ALA A 291 25.59 1.90 -11.77
N LYS A 292 24.33 2.34 -11.91
CA LYS A 292 23.95 3.75 -11.97
C LYS A 292 23.02 4.07 -10.81
N PRO A 293 23.24 5.18 -10.08
CA PRO A 293 22.25 5.67 -9.13
C PRO A 293 20.93 5.95 -9.84
N HIS A 294 19.83 5.55 -9.23
CA HIS A 294 18.49 5.79 -9.71
C HIS A 294 17.57 6.13 -8.53
N HIS A 295 16.86 7.23 -8.64
CA HIS A 295 15.96 7.70 -7.60
C HIS A 295 14.52 7.61 -8.12
N ILE A 296 13.74 6.76 -7.49
CA ILE A 296 12.30 6.61 -7.76
C ILE A 296 11.57 7.50 -6.77
N LEU A 297 10.61 8.26 -7.25
CA LEU A 297 9.75 9.06 -6.38
C LEU A 297 8.29 8.87 -6.79
N ARG A 298 7.49 8.48 -5.80
CA ARG A 298 6.04 8.41 -5.91
C ARG A 298 5.37 9.29 -4.87
N GLN A 299 4.45 10.13 -5.34
CA GLN A 299 3.70 11.08 -4.52
C GLN A 299 2.22 10.97 -4.82
N ILE A 300 1.40 10.70 -3.81
CA ILE A 300 -0.02 10.43 -3.98
C ILE A 300 -0.83 11.31 -3.04
N GLU A 301 -1.99 11.76 -3.52
CA GLU A 301 -3.01 12.49 -2.77
C GLU A 301 -4.36 11.79 -3.00
N LEU A 302 -5.09 11.53 -1.92
CA LEU A 302 -6.45 10.99 -1.92
C LEU A 302 -7.37 11.98 -1.21
N THR A 303 -8.54 12.26 -1.79
CA THR A 303 -9.53 13.17 -1.20
C THR A 303 -10.95 12.63 -1.36
N LEU A 304 -11.67 12.47 -0.24
CA LEU A 304 -13.09 12.17 -0.23
C LEU A 304 -13.88 13.35 -0.81
N GLN A 305 -14.70 13.09 -1.83
CA GLN A 305 -15.59 14.08 -2.44
C GLN A 305 -16.94 14.07 -1.70
N ARG A 306 -17.41 15.27 -1.35
CA ARG A 306 -18.71 15.51 -0.71
C ARG A 306 -19.81 15.72 -1.75
#